data_AF-A0A947R0W0-F1
#
_entry.id   AF-A0A947R0W0-F1
#
_cell.length_a   1.000
_cell.length_b   1.000
_cell.length_c   1.000
_cell.angle_alpha   90.00
_cell.angle_beta   90.00
_cell.angle_gamma   90.00
#
_symmetry.space_group_name_H-M   'P 1'
#
loop_
_entity.id
_entity.type
_entity.pdbx_description
1 polymer ?
#
loop_
_entity_poly.entity_id
_entity_poly.type
_entity_poly.pdbx_seq_one_letter_code
_entity_poly.pdbx_strand_id
1 'polypeptide(L)'
;MYGFRNANIRFIKQFKQDYDARTFYLLENYRSSYPIIQASVSFIALNENRMKIDQVCRINQKRKAREQILENMETTSLVQIIHAEDIASQAVFVAETIKQILNQHPATKPGDVAVVSRQGISYPSLVAMRMALAKENIDFCHSIQNSES
;
A
#
# COMPACT_ATOMS: atom_id res chain seq x y z
N MET A 1 -5.53 7.82 -8.58
CA MET A 1 -6.16 6.58 -9.09
C MET A 1 -7.50 6.79 -9.81
N TYR A 2 -8.02 8.02 -10.00
CA TYR A 2 -9.27 8.26 -10.76
C TYR A 2 -9.20 9.43 -11.76
N GLY A 3 -8.00 9.85 -12.19
CA GLY A 3 -7.85 10.95 -13.16
C GLY A 3 -8.59 10.68 -14.48
N PHE A 4 -8.65 9.42 -14.90
CA PHE A 4 -9.39 8.97 -16.09
C PHE A 4 -10.92 8.97 -15.92
N ARG A 5 -11.43 9.06 -14.69
CA ARG A 5 -12.88 9.17 -14.37
C ARG A 5 -13.27 10.60 -13.97
N ASN A 6 -12.46 11.59 -14.35
CA ASN A 6 -12.66 13.01 -14.06
C ASN A 6 -12.87 13.31 -12.56
N ALA A 7 -12.35 12.49 -11.65
CA ALA A 7 -12.26 12.80 -10.23
C ALA A 7 -11.19 13.88 -10.04
N ASN A 8 -11.60 15.10 -10.37
CA ASN A 8 -10.74 16.25 -10.47
C ASN A 8 -10.61 16.89 -9.09
N ILE A 9 -9.38 17.20 -8.65
CA ILE A 9 -9.09 17.97 -7.44
C ILE A 9 -9.90 19.29 -7.43
N ARG A 10 -10.32 19.78 -8.60
CA ARG A 10 -11.27 20.86 -8.76
C ARG A 10 -12.55 20.70 -7.92
N PHE A 11 -13.16 19.52 -7.83
CA PHE A 11 -14.43 19.37 -7.10
C PHE A 11 -14.28 19.65 -5.60
N ILE A 12 -13.22 19.13 -4.98
CA ILE A 12 -12.97 19.38 -3.56
C ILE A 12 -12.49 20.82 -3.30
N LYS A 13 -11.83 21.48 -4.28
CA LYS A 13 -11.54 22.91 -4.23
C LYS A 13 -12.80 23.77 -4.37
N GLN A 14 -13.68 23.40 -5.30
CA GLN A 14 -14.96 24.06 -5.57
C GLN A 14 -15.88 23.95 -4.35
N PHE A 15 -15.99 22.77 -3.73
CA PHE A 15 -16.78 22.59 -2.50
C PHE A 15 -16.39 23.57 -1.39
N LYS A 16 -15.08 23.82 -1.21
CA LYS A 16 -14.61 24.81 -0.23
C LYS A 16 -15.14 26.21 -0.55
N GLN A 17 -15.18 26.59 -1.83
CA GLN A 17 -15.63 27.91 -2.28
C GLN A 17 -17.16 28.04 -2.23
N ASP A 18 -17.87 27.07 -2.81
CA ASP A 18 -19.34 27.11 -2.97
C ASP A 18 -20.09 27.14 -1.63
N TYR A 19 -19.50 26.52 -0.59
CA TYR A 19 -20.14 26.40 0.73
C TYR A 19 -19.45 27.20 1.83
N ASP A 20 -18.47 28.05 1.50
CA ASP A 20 -17.58 28.73 2.46
C ASP A 20 -17.09 27.78 3.57
N ALA A 21 -16.70 26.56 3.17
CA ALA A 21 -16.55 25.45 4.09
C ALA A 21 -15.26 25.57 4.91
N ARG A 22 -15.37 25.33 6.21
CA ARG A 22 -14.20 25.22 7.09
C ARG A 22 -13.41 23.94 6.80
N THR A 23 -12.10 24.07 6.64
CA THR A 23 -11.19 22.95 6.40
C THR A 23 -10.60 22.43 7.71
N PHE A 24 -10.71 21.13 7.95
CA PHE A 24 -10.05 20.44 9.06
C PHE A 24 -9.11 19.36 8.51
N TYR A 25 -7.89 19.27 9.07
CA TYR A 25 -6.90 18.30 8.64
C TYR A 25 -6.79 17.16 9.66
N LEU A 26 -7.09 15.95 9.20
CA LEU A 26 -6.76 14.72 9.92
C LEU A 26 -5.33 14.33 9.54
N LEU A 27 -4.38 14.66 10.41
CA LEU A 27 -2.94 14.46 10.17
C LEU A 27 -2.39 13.18 10.78
N GLU A 28 -3.12 12.54 11.70
CA GLU A 28 -2.64 11.35 12.38
C GLU A 28 -3.03 10.07 11.63
N ASN A 29 -2.05 9.21 11.36
CA ASN A 29 -2.23 7.89 10.78
C ASN A 29 -2.29 6.85 11.90
N TYR A 30 -3.40 6.12 11.94
CA TYR A 30 -3.68 5.09 12.92
C TYR A 30 -3.42 3.67 12.39
N ARG A 31 -3.17 3.51 11.08
CA ARG A 31 -3.13 2.21 10.37
C ARG A 31 -1.73 1.71 10.08
N SER A 32 -0.81 2.58 9.68
CA SER A 32 0.49 2.20 9.13
C SER A 32 1.61 2.46 10.12
N SER A 33 2.69 1.69 10.01
CA SER A 33 3.89 1.91 10.82
C SER A 33 4.69 3.12 10.37
N TYR A 34 5.57 3.59 11.24
CA TYR A 34 6.38 4.78 10.99
C TYR A 34 7.16 4.72 9.65
N PRO A 35 7.85 3.61 9.28
CA PRO A 35 8.56 3.55 7.99
C PRO A 35 7.64 3.66 6.77
N ILE A 36 6.46 3.04 6.82
CA ILE A 36 5.47 3.14 5.73
C ILE A 36 4.96 4.57 5.58
N ILE A 37 4.68 5.25 6.70
CA ILE A 37 4.23 6.65 6.69
C ILE A 37 5.34 7.54 6.12
N GLN A 38 6.58 7.37 6.55
CA GLN A 38 7.71 8.17 6.09
C GLN A 38 7.93 8.00 4.58
N ALA A 39 7.99 6.76 4.08
CA ALA A 39 8.14 6.49 2.65
C ALA A 39 6.99 7.12 1.83
N SER A 40 5.75 7.00 2.32
CA SER A 40 4.57 7.57 1.66
C SER A 40 4.59 9.09 1.63
N VAL A 41 5.00 9.74 2.73
CA VAL A 41 5.11 11.21 2.84
C VAL A 41 6.21 11.74 1.91
N SER A 42 7.36 11.09 1.86
CA SER A 42 8.45 11.47 0.95
C SER A 42 8.03 11.32 -0.51
N PHE A 43 7.37 10.22 -0.86
CA PHE A 43 6.92 9.97 -2.23
C PHE A 43 5.86 10.99 -2.68
N ILE A 44 4.84 11.28 -1.86
CA ILE A 44 3.77 12.21 -2.23
C ILE A 44 4.25 13.68 -2.29
N ALA A 45 5.36 14.02 -1.62
CA ALA A 45 5.93 15.37 -1.66
C ALA A 45 6.43 15.77 -3.07
N LEU A 46 6.73 14.79 -3.92
CA LEU A 46 7.13 15.00 -5.32
C LEU A 46 5.99 15.50 -6.22
N ASN A 47 4.74 15.41 -5.77
CA ASN A 47 3.58 15.85 -6.55
C ASN A 47 3.26 17.33 -6.32
N GLU A 48 3.46 18.17 -7.34
CA GLU A 48 3.26 19.62 -7.27
C GLU A 48 1.79 20.03 -7.08
N ASN A 49 0.85 19.34 -7.73
CA ASN A 49 -0.58 19.68 -7.74
C ASN A 49 -1.38 19.09 -6.56
N ARG A 50 -0.83 19.12 -5.35
CA ARG A 50 -1.48 18.58 -4.14
C ARG A 50 -2.16 19.66 -3.30
N MET A 51 -3.27 19.31 -2.63
CA MET A 51 -3.98 20.24 -1.73
C MET A 51 -3.32 20.40 -0.35
N LYS A 52 -2.53 19.41 0.08
CA LYS A 52 -1.91 19.35 1.42
C LYS A 52 -0.40 19.52 1.27
N ILE A 53 0.05 20.75 1.07
CA ILE A 53 1.48 21.06 0.93
C ILE A 53 2.14 21.13 2.30
N ASP A 54 1.59 21.94 3.20
CA ASP A 54 2.17 22.19 4.55
C ASP A 54 1.64 21.24 5.63
N GLN A 55 0.75 20.32 5.25
CA GLN A 55 -0.04 19.50 6.18
C GLN A 55 0.44 18.04 6.12
N VAL A 56 1.54 17.78 6.84
CA VAL A 56 2.24 16.49 6.82
C VAL A 56 1.53 15.45 7.71
N CYS A 57 1.33 14.26 7.15
CA CYS A 57 0.79 13.10 7.86
C CYS A 57 1.84 12.53 8.85
N ARG A 58 1.41 12.17 10.07
CA ARG A 58 2.28 11.72 11.16
C ARG A 58 1.72 10.45 11.78
N ILE A 59 2.56 9.63 12.37
CA ILE A 59 2.10 8.48 13.17
C ILE A 59 1.32 8.97 14.40
N ASN A 60 0.20 8.33 14.70
CA ASN A 60 -0.53 8.59 15.95
C ASN A 60 0.32 8.21 17.18
N GLN A 61 0.21 9.00 18.26
CA GLN A 61 1.01 8.82 19.46
C GLN A 61 0.83 7.43 20.13
N LYS A 62 -0.40 6.92 20.23
CA LYS A 62 -0.67 5.61 20.84
C LYS A 62 -0.03 4.48 20.03
N ARG A 63 -0.04 4.62 18.70
CA ARG A 63 0.62 3.67 17.80
C ARG A 63 2.13 3.73 17.91
N LYS A 64 2.71 4.94 17.96
CA LYS A 64 4.15 5.15 18.17
C LYS A 64 4.64 4.46 19.44
N ALA A 65 3.91 4.58 20.54
CA ALA A 65 4.23 3.90 21.79
C ALA A 65 4.23 2.36 21.64
N ARG A 66 3.28 1.80 20.88
CA ARG A 66 3.24 0.36 20.59
C ARG A 66 4.41 -0.12 19.73
N GLU A 67 4.88 0.71 18.80
CA GLU A 67 6.01 0.39 17.91
C GLU A 67 7.35 0.45 18.64
N GLN A 68 7.52 1.36 19.61
CA GLN A 68 8.72 1.44 20.47
C GLN A 68 8.87 0.22 21.38
N ILE A 69 7.76 -0.43 21.76
CA ILE A 69 7.79 -1.68 22.54
C ILE A 69 8.28 -2.86 21.68
N LEU A 70 8.24 -2.77 20.35
CA LEU A 70 8.59 -3.82 19.40
C LEU A 70 10.03 -3.72 18.84
N GLU A 71 10.91 -2.93 19.47
CA GLU A 71 12.25 -2.48 19.02
C GLU A 71 13.34 -3.57 18.79
N ASN A 72 12.98 -4.79 18.38
CA ASN A 72 13.92 -5.81 17.90
C ASN A 72 13.93 -5.98 16.37
N MET A 73 13.31 -5.07 15.60
CA MET A 73 13.30 -5.12 14.14
C MET A 73 13.94 -3.88 13.53
N GLU A 74 14.98 -4.06 12.71
CA GLU A 74 15.60 -2.97 11.96
C GLU A 74 14.55 -2.30 11.06
N THR A 75 14.29 -1.02 11.28
CA THR A 75 13.22 -0.22 10.64
C THR A 75 13.35 -0.12 9.12
N THR A 76 14.54 -0.39 8.57
CA THR A 76 14.86 -0.46 7.13
C THR A 76 14.33 -1.73 6.46
N SER A 77 14.09 -2.81 7.22
CA SER A 77 13.57 -4.07 6.66
C SER A 77 12.08 -4.01 6.29
N LEU A 78 11.33 -3.05 6.83
CA LEU A 78 9.86 -2.99 6.67
C LEU A 78 9.41 -2.42 5.32
N VAL A 79 10.26 -1.65 4.63
CA VAL A 79 9.97 -1.08 3.30
C VAL A 79 11.21 -1.23 2.43
N GLN A 80 11.11 -2.04 1.37
CA GLN A 80 12.24 -2.39 0.52
C GLN A 80 11.88 -2.19 -0.97
N ILE A 81 12.89 -1.87 -1.78
CA ILE A 81 12.80 -1.86 -3.23
C ILE A 81 13.72 -2.95 -3.75
N ILE A 82 13.15 -3.85 -4.56
CA ILE A 82 13.85 -5.04 -5.05
C ILE A 82 13.75 -5.03 -6.57
N HIS A 83 14.91 -5.15 -7.21
CA HIS A 83 15.00 -5.27 -8.65
C HIS A 83 15.02 -6.76 -9.02
N ALA A 84 14.11 -7.15 -9.90
CA ALA A 84 14.08 -8.48 -10.50
C ALA A 84 14.42 -8.36 -11.99
N GLU A 85 15.03 -9.40 -12.55
CA GLU A 85 15.45 -9.44 -13.95
C GLU A 85 14.25 -9.41 -14.91
N ASP A 86 13.18 -10.12 -14.54
CA ASP A 86 11.97 -10.26 -15.34
C ASP A 86 10.73 -10.49 -14.46
N ILE A 87 9.54 -10.54 -15.10
CA ILE A 87 8.25 -10.70 -14.43
C ILE A 87 8.12 -12.05 -13.70
N ALA A 88 8.65 -13.13 -14.28
CA ALA A 88 8.59 -14.45 -13.67
C ALA A 88 9.52 -14.51 -12.44
N SER A 89 10.74 -14.01 -12.57
CA SER A 89 11.71 -13.87 -11.47
C SER A 89 11.14 -13.02 -10.33
N GLN A 90 10.44 -11.93 -10.64
CA GLN A 90 9.71 -11.12 -9.65
C GLN A 90 8.63 -11.92 -8.93
N ALA A 91 7.81 -12.67 -9.66
CA ALA A 91 6.71 -13.45 -9.10
C ALA A 91 7.21 -14.58 -8.17
N VAL A 92 8.27 -15.28 -8.56
CA VAL A 92 8.91 -16.33 -7.76
C VAL A 92 9.45 -15.72 -6.46
N PHE A 93 10.21 -14.63 -6.56
CA PHE A 93 10.76 -13.94 -5.39
C PHE A 93 9.67 -13.53 -4.41
N VAL A 94 8.57 -12.95 -4.90
CA VAL A 94 7.44 -12.54 -4.04
C VAL A 94 6.80 -13.77 -3.39
N ALA A 95 6.56 -14.87 -4.11
CA ALA A 95 5.95 -16.07 -3.55
C ALA A 95 6.83 -16.70 -2.44
N GLU A 96 8.14 -16.78 -2.67
CA GLU A 96 9.11 -17.25 -1.67
C GLU A 96 9.14 -16.36 -0.43
N THR A 97 9.10 -15.04 -0.63
CA THR A 97 9.05 -14.08 0.49
C THR A 97 7.77 -14.26 1.31
N ILE A 98 6.61 -14.43 0.67
CA ILE A 98 5.35 -14.69 1.37
C ILE A 98 5.45 -16.00 2.17
N LYS A 99 5.97 -17.06 1.56
CA LYS A 99 6.19 -18.35 2.25
C LYS A 99 7.08 -18.19 3.48
N GLN A 100 8.17 -17.45 3.36
CA GLN A 100 9.08 -17.17 4.47
C GLN A 100 8.37 -16.43 5.60
N ILE A 101 7.60 -15.38 5.29
CA ILE A 101 6.82 -14.61 6.28
C ILE A 101 5.81 -15.51 7.01
N LEU A 102 5.07 -16.34 6.27
CA LEU A 102 4.07 -17.24 6.85
C LEU A 102 4.72 -18.30 7.76
N ASN A 103 5.92 -18.77 7.41
CA ASN A 103 6.66 -19.73 8.23
C ASN A 103 7.30 -19.11 9.48
N GLN A 104 7.82 -17.87 9.37
CA GLN A 104 8.49 -17.17 10.48
C GLN A 104 7.49 -16.59 11.50
N HIS A 105 6.26 -16.31 11.07
CA HIS A 105 5.23 -15.71 11.89
C HIS A 105 3.94 -16.54 11.85
N PRO A 106 3.80 -17.58 12.70
CA PRO A 106 2.66 -18.50 12.67
C PRO A 106 1.29 -17.85 12.92
N ALA A 107 1.27 -16.64 13.49
CA ALA A 107 0.04 -15.86 13.68
C ALA A 107 -0.45 -15.20 12.38
N THR A 108 0.44 -15.00 11.40
CA THR A 108 0.13 -14.41 10.10
C THR A 108 -0.56 -15.44 9.21
N LYS A 109 -1.70 -15.05 8.65
CA LYS A 109 -2.45 -15.88 7.70
C LYS A 109 -2.24 -15.37 6.28
N PRO A 110 -2.47 -16.18 5.24
CA PRO A 110 -2.43 -15.70 3.85
C PRO A 110 -3.31 -14.46 3.61
N GLY A 111 -4.47 -14.37 4.29
CA GLY A 111 -5.37 -13.22 4.19
C GLY A 111 -4.82 -11.90 4.79
N ASP A 112 -3.73 -11.95 5.56
CA ASP A 112 -3.06 -10.75 6.08
C ASP A 112 -2.06 -10.16 5.07
N VAL A 113 -1.81 -10.85 3.95
CA VAL A 113 -0.87 -10.46 2.91
C VAL A 113 -1.62 -10.03 1.66
N ALA A 114 -1.22 -8.89 1.09
CA ALA A 114 -1.79 -8.38 -0.16
C ALA A 114 -0.69 -8.13 -1.20
N VAL A 115 -0.88 -8.64 -2.41
CA VAL A 115 -0.05 -8.33 -3.59
C VAL A 115 -0.84 -7.40 -4.49
N VAL A 116 -0.27 -6.24 -4.82
CA VAL A 116 -0.92 -5.22 -5.64
C VAL A 116 -0.12 -5.00 -6.92
N SER A 117 -0.79 -5.00 -8.07
CA SER A 117 -0.20 -4.66 -9.37
C SER A 117 -0.91 -3.44 -9.97
N ARG A 118 -0.23 -2.77 -10.91
CA ARG A 118 -0.80 -1.66 -11.66
C ARG A 118 -1.94 -2.09 -12.56
N GLN A 119 -1.89 -3.32 -13.06
CA GLN A 119 -2.83 -3.89 -14.02
C GLN A 119 -3.63 -5.03 -13.39
N GLY A 120 -4.75 -5.37 -14.03
CA GLY A 120 -5.69 -6.37 -13.53
C GLY A 120 -5.16 -7.80 -13.55
N ILE A 121 -5.95 -8.71 -12.97
CA ILE A 121 -5.60 -10.13 -12.76
C ILE A 121 -5.19 -10.87 -14.05
N SER A 122 -5.69 -10.46 -15.20
CA SER A 122 -5.40 -11.08 -16.50
C SER A 122 -4.07 -10.65 -17.12
N TYR A 123 -3.35 -9.68 -16.53
CA TYR A 123 -2.09 -9.19 -17.08
C TYR A 123 -0.89 -10.01 -16.61
N PRO A 124 0.23 -10.04 -17.39
CA PRO A 124 1.35 -10.95 -17.15
C PRO A 124 1.89 -10.96 -15.72
N SER A 125 1.95 -9.79 -15.06
CA SER A 125 2.42 -9.68 -13.67
C SER A 125 1.62 -10.55 -12.70
N LEU A 126 0.29 -10.47 -12.74
CA LEU A 126 -0.56 -11.24 -11.84
C LEU A 126 -0.83 -12.66 -12.34
N VAL A 127 -0.66 -12.94 -13.64
CA VAL A 127 -0.64 -14.33 -14.14
C VAL A 127 0.57 -15.09 -13.58
N ALA A 128 1.77 -14.52 -13.73
CA ALA A 128 3.00 -15.10 -13.19
C ALA A 128 2.91 -15.27 -11.66
N MET A 129 2.36 -14.27 -10.96
CA MET A 129 2.13 -14.35 -9.51
C MET A 129 1.25 -15.53 -9.11
N ARG A 130 0.13 -15.78 -9.81
CA ARG A 130 -0.74 -16.93 -9.50
C ARG A 130 -0.03 -18.26 -9.73
N MET A 131 0.76 -18.37 -10.80
CA MET A 131 1.54 -19.57 -11.08
C MET A 131 2.60 -19.82 -9.99
N ALA A 132 3.28 -18.77 -9.54
CA ALA A 132 4.27 -18.87 -8.46
C ALA A 132 3.64 -19.25 -7.11
N LEU A 133 2.51 -18.64 -6.74
CA LEU A 133 1.77 -19.00 -5.52
C LEU A 133 1.26 -20.44 -5.54
N ALA A 134 0.72 -20.89 -6.68
CA ALA A 134 0.25 -22.26 -6.85
C ALA A 134 1.40 -23.27 -6.71
N LYS A 135 2.58 -22.97 -7.25
CA LYS A 135 3.79 -23.81 -7.10
C LYS A 135 4.20 -23.96 -5.62
N GLU A 136 4.07 -22.89 -4.84
CA GLU A 136 4.39 -22.89 -3.41
C GLU A 136 3.25 -23.39 -2.50
N ASN A 137 2.10 -23.80 -3.07
CA ASN A 137 0.88 -24.20 -2.37
C ASN A 137 0.36 -23.13 -1.39
N ILE A 138 0.41 -21.86 -1.79
CA ILE A 138 -0.10 -20.73 -1.00
C ILE A 138 -1.50 -20.37 -1.48
N ASP A 139 -2.48 -20.43 -0.58
CA ASP A 139 -3.85 -20.00 -0.85
C ASP A 139 -3.91 -18.51 -1.18
N PHE A 140 -4.69 -18.15 -2.20
CA PHE A 140 -4.89 -16.76 -2.58
C PHE A 140 -6.33 -16.48 -3.01
N CYS A 141 -6.78 -15.25 -2.78
CA CYS A 141 -8.02 -14.71 -3.32
C CYS A 141 -7.71 -13.49 -4.19
N HIS A 142 -8.56 -13.22 -5.18
CA HIS A 142 -8.49 -11.99 -5.97
C HIS A 142 -9.79 -11.21 -5.82
N SER A 143 -9.69 -9.88 -5.77
CA SER A 143 -10.88 -9.02 -5.80
C SER A 143 -11.50 -9.13 -7.19
N ILE A 144 -12.64 -9.81 -7.30
CA ILE A 144 -13.46 -9.77 -8.51
C ILE A 144 -13.95 -8.34 -8.65
N GLN A 145 -13.62 -7.66 -9.75
CA GLN A 145 -14.39 -6.48 -10.13
C GLN A 145 -15.76 -7.01 -10.56
N ASN A 146 -16.80 -6.74 -9.77
CA ASN A 146 -18.16 -6.81 -10.28
C ASN A 146 -18.22 -5.83 -11.45
N SER A 147 -18.15 -6.37 -12.67
CA SER A 147 -18.61 -5.68 -13.86
C SER A 147 -20.14 -5.60 -13.72
N GLU A 148 -20.61 -4.51 -13.14
CA GLU A 148 -22.03 -4.18 -13.21
C GLU A 148 -22.42 -3.97 -14.68
N SER A 149 -23.59 -4.52 -14.95
CA SER A 149 -24.30 -4.71 -16.21
C SER A 149 -24.72 -3.41 -16.88
#